data_AF-A0A382U6Y0-F1
#
_entry.id   AF-A0A382U6Y0-F1
#
_cell.length_a   1.000
_cell.length_b   1.000
_cell.length_c   1.000
_cell.angle_alpha   90.00
_cell.angle_beta   90.00
_cell.angle_gamma   90.00
#
_symmetry.space_group_name_H-M   'P 1'
#
loop_
_entity.id
_entity.type
_entity.pdbx_description
1 polymer ?
#
loop_
_entity_poly.entity_id
_entity_poly.type
_entity_poly.pdbx_seq_one_letter_code
_entity_poly.pdbx_strand_id
1 'polypeptide(L)'
;MAFTKAALKLEDAKKSLDDYDAYASALKFNQLLWTIIQADIVDQENQLPDQLKANILSLSIFVDRQTIKALADTSEKHLDVLININKNLAEGLMAQTTNPQVEATVTPT
;
A
#
# COMPACT_ATOMS: atom_id res chain seq x y z
N MET A 1 10.71 2.70 -4.61
CA MET A 1 10.09 1.71 -3.69
C MET A 1 8.77 1.21 -4.29
N ALA A 2 8.27 0.03 -3.89
CA ALA A 2 7.11 -0.62 -4.52
C ALA A 2 5.82 0.23 -4.44
N PHE A 3 5.53 0.85 -3.30
CA PHE A 3 4.41 1.77 -3.12
C PHE A 3 4.48 3.01 -4.02
N THR A 4 5.67 3.61 -4.16
CA THR A 4 5.87 4.74 -5.09
C THR A 4 5.51 4.34 -6.52
N LYS A 5 5.89 3.12 -6.95
CA LYS A 5 5.56 2.62 -8.29
C LYS A 5 4.06 2.39 -8.46
N ALA A 6 3.37 1.88 -7.43
CA ALA A 6 1.92 1.71 -7.46
C ALA A 6 1.21 3.08 -7.56
N ALA A 7 1.62 4.06 -6.75
CA ALA A 7 1.09 5.41 -6.82
C ALA A 7 1.29 6.04 -8.21
N LEU A 8 2.48 5.93 -8.80
CA LEU A 8 2.77 6.47 -10.14
C LEU A 8 1.90 5.82 -11.22
N LYS A 9 1.69 4.49 -11.17
CA LYS A 9 0.82 3.81 -12.12
C LYS A 9 -0.62 4.26 -12.04
N LEU A 10 -1.13 4.49 -10.82
CA LEU A 10 -2.47 5.01 -10.61
C LEU A 10 -2.58 6.48 -11.07
N GLU A 11 -1.57 7.31 -10.83
CA GLU A 11 -1.50 8.69 -11.34
C GLU A 11 -1.46 8.74 -12.86
N ASP A 12 -0.72 7.84 -13.51
CA ASP A 12 -0.69 7.75 -14.97
C ASP A 12 -2.04 7.32 -15.54
N ALA A 13 -2.70 6.33 -14.95
CA ALA A 13 -4.05 5.92 -15.32
C ALA A 13 -5.08 7.04 -15.09
N LYS A 14 -4.90 7.87 -14.06
CA LYS A 14 -5.79 9.02 -13.77
C LYS A 14 -5.79 10.07 -14.90
N LYS A 15 -4.71 10.18 -15.67
CA LYS A 15 -4.60 11.17 -16.77
C LYS A 15 -5.53 10.88 -17.95
N SER A 16 -6.00 9.64 -18.11
CA SER A 16 -6.92 9.25 -19.17
C SER A 16 -7.79 8.08 -18.71
N LEU A 17 -8.99 8.39 -18.23
CA LEU A 17 -9.96 7.38 -17.79
C LEU A 17 -10.63 6.64 -18.95
N ASP A 18 -10.55 7.17 -20.16
CA ASP A 18 -11.12 6.55 -21.37
C ASP A 18 -10.32 5.30 -21.79
N ASP A 19 -9.05 5.20 -21.37
CA ASP A 19 -8.24 3.98 -21.50
C ASP A 19 -8.51 3.04 -20.31
N TYR A 20 -9.64 2.32 -20.40
CA TYR A 20 -10.06 1.40 -19.36
C TYR A 20 -9.06 0.26 -19.12
N ASP A 21 -8.34 -0.19 -20.15
CA ASP A 21 -7.34 -1.25 -20.00
C ASP A 21 -6.14 -0.78 -19.17
N ALA A 22 -5.64 0.44 -19.43
CA ALA A 22 -4.62 1.05 -18.59
C ALA A 22 -5.11 1.29 -17.16
N TYR A 23 -6.35 1.77 -17.00
CA TYR A 23 -7.00 1.98 -15.70
C TYR A 23 -7.09 0.69 -14.88
N ALA A 24 -7.67 -0.36 -15.47
CA ALA A 24 -7.81 -1.67 -14.83
C ALA A 24 -6.44 -2.32 -14.55
N SER A 25 -5.46 -2.14 -15.45
CA SER A 25 -4.09 -2.64 -15.25
C SER A 25 -3.40 -1.96 -14.06
N ALA A 26 -3.55 -0.64 -13.90
CA ALA A 26 -3.01 0.07 -12.74
C ALA A 26 -3.65 -0.39 -11.42
N LEU A 27 -4.98 -0.58 -11.41
CA LEU A 27 -5.70 -1.12 -10.25
C LEU A 27 -5.29 -2.55 -9.90
N LYS A 28 -5.16 -3.44 -10.90
CA LYS A 28 -4.66 -4.82 -10.69
C LYS A 28 -3.23 -4.84 -10.16
N PHE A 29 -2.37 -3.95 -10.66
CA PHE A 29 -1.02 -3.80 -10.12
C PHE A 29 -1.04 -3.38 -8.65
N ASN A 30 -1.88 -2.40 -8.30
CA ASN A 30 -2.05 -1.96 -6.92
C ASN A 30 -2.56 -3.12 -6.03
N GLN A 31 -3.60 -3.84 -6.47
CA GLN A 31 -4.15 -4.97 -5.75
C GLN A 31 -3.11 -6.07 -5.51
N LEU A 32 -2.33 -6.44 -6.54
CA LEU A 32 -1.29 -7.45 -6.42
C LEU A 32 -0.23 -7.07 -5.37
N LEU A 33 0.20 -5.81 -5.35
CA LEU A 33 1.12 -5.32 -4.32
C LEU A 33 0.54 -5.54 -2.92
N TRP A 34 -0.73 -5.18 -2.71
CA TRP A 34 -1.39 -5.34 -1.43
C TRP A 34 -1.64 -6.79 -1.04
N THR A 35 -1.91 -7.68 -2.00
CA THR A 35 -1.98 -9.13 -1.76
C THR A 35 -0.64 -9.69 -1.28
N ILE A 36 0.48 -9.26 -1.88
CA ILE A 36 1.83 -9.67 -1.46
C ILE A 36 2.11 -9.18 -0.03
N ILE A 37 1.77 -7.93 0.28
CA ILE A 37 1.94 -7.38 1.63
C ILE A 37 1.09 -8.14 2.64
N GLN A 38 -0.17 -8.42 2.31
CA GLN A 38 -1.04 -9.20 3.19
C GLN A 38 -0.45 -10.59 3.46
N ALA A 39 0.06 -11.27 2.44
CA ALA A 39 0.70 -12.57 2.58
C ALA A 39 1.93 -12.53 3.50
N ASP A 40 2.78 -11.51 3.36
CA ASP A 40 3.95 -11.30 4.22
C ASP A 40 3.56 -11.00 5.68
N ILE A 41 2.50 -10.23 5.89
CA ILE A 41 2.04 -9.82 7.23
C ILE A 41 1.43 -10.98 8.03
N VAL A 42 0.75 -11.92 7.36
CA VAL A 42 0.14 -13.09 8.01
C VAL A 42 1.11 -14.24 8.21
N ASP A 43 2.32 -14.15 7.64
CA ASP A 43 3.37 -15.13 7.85
C ASP A 43 3.75 -15.21 9.34
N GLN A 44 3.94 -16.44 9.85
CA GLN A 44 4.31 -16.68 11.24
C GLN A 44 5.70 -16.16 11.58
N GLU A 45 6.58 -16.06 10.59
CA GLU A 45 7.95 -15.53 10.73
C GLU A 45 7.99 -14.00 10.72
N ASN A 46 6.87 -13.32 10.41
CA ASN A 46 6.82 -11.87 10.42
C ASN A 46 6.96 -11.31 11.85
N GLN A 47 7.93 -10.43 12.07
CA GLN A 47 8.29 -9.94 13.43
C GLN A 47 7.66 -8.59 13.79
N LEU A 48 6.73 -8.08 12.97
CA LEU A 48 6.06 -6.82 13.30
C LEU A 48 5.15 -6.98 14.54
N PRO A 49 5.00 -5.91 15.36
CA PRO A 49 4.07 -5.93 16.47
C PRO A 49 2.63 -6.22 16.03
N ASP A 50 1.88 -6.98 16.84
CA ASP A 50 0.51 -7.42 16.51
C ASP A 50 -0.42 -6.27 16.13
N GLN A 51 -0.34 -5.14 16.85
CA GLN A 51 -1.14 -3.96 16.53
C GLN A 51 -0.82 -3.39 15.14
N LEU A 52 0.45 -3.41 14.74
CA LEU A 52 0.86 -2.93 13.42
C LEU A 52 0.38 -3.88 12.33
N LYS A 53 0.51 -5.20 12.54
CA LYS A 53 -0.04 -6.21 11.63
C LYS A 53 -1.55 -6.01 11.45
N ALA A 54 -2.31 -5.86 12.54
CA ALA A 54 -3.76 -5.64 12.51
C ALA A 54 -4.15 -4.37 11.74
N ASN A 55 -3.38 -3.29 11.90
CA ASN A 55 -3.60 -2.04 11.16
C ASN A 55 -3.35 -2.22 9.66
N ILE A 56 -2.27 -2.92 9.26
CA ILE A 56 -1.94 -3.18 7.85
C ILE A 56 -2.98 -4.11 7.21
N LEU A 57 -3.44 -5.14 7.92
CA LEU A 57 -4.50 -6.03 7.44
C LEU A 57 -5.82 -5.29 7.23
N SER A 58 -6.18 -4.41 8.17
CA SER A 58 -7.38 -3.56 8.05
C SER A 58 -7.29 -2.64 6.82
N LEU A 59 -6.12 -2.06 6.58
CA LEU A 59 -5.87 -1.22 5.42
C LEU A 59 -5.90 -2.02 4.10
N SER A 60 -5.38 -3.25 4.11
CA SER A 60 -5.42 -4.15 2.95
C SER A 60 -6.86 -4.45 2.52
N ILE A 61 -7.73 -4.76 3.49
CA ILE A 61 -9.18 -4.98 3.24
C ILE A 61 -9.83 -3.73 2.66
N PHE A 62 -9.49 -2.55 3.17
CA PHE A 62 -9.99 -1.29 2.63
C PHE A 62 -9.55 -1.09 1.17
N VAL A 63 -8.27 -1.34 0.86
CA VAL A 63 -7.71 -1.22 -0.49
C VAL A 63 -8.39 -2.18 -1.46
N ASP A 64 -8.67 -3.42 -1.05
CA ASP A 64 -9.39 -4.39 -1.88
C ASP A 64 -10.79 -3.89 -2.23
N ARG A 65 -11.55 -3.44 -1.23
CA ARG A 65 -12.90 -2.89 -1.43
C ARG A 65 -12.88 -1.67 -2.33
N GLN A 66 -11.93 -0.77 -2.12
CA GLN A 66 -11.78 0.44 -2.93
C GLN A 66 -11.37 0.10 -4.37
N THR A 67 -10.53 -0.92 -4.57
CA THR A 67 -10.12 -1.38 -5.90
C THR A 67 -11.30 -1.98 -6.66
N ILE A 68 -12.10 -2.82 -6.00
CA ILE A 68 -13.34 -3.37 -6.59
C ILE A 68 -14.30 -2.23 -6.97
N LYS A 69 -14.47 -1.24 -6.09
CA LYS A 69 -15.30 -0.07 -6.37
C LYS A 69 -14.80 0.69 -7.60
N ALA A 70 -13.50 0.94 -7.70
CA ALA A 70 -12.88 1.63 -8.81
C ALA A 70 -13.06 0.87 -10.15
N LEU A 71 -12.94 -0.46 -10.13
CA LEU A 71 -13.19 -1.30 -11.30
C LEU A 71 -14.66 -1.28 -11.74
N ALA A 72 -15.60 -1.18 -10.80
CA ALA A 72 -17.04 -1.17 -11.09
C ALA A 72 -17.57 0.22 -11.50
N ASP A 73 -16.96 1.28 -10.97
CA ASP A 73 -17.33 2.68 -11.19
C ASP A 73 -16.07 3.49 -11.50
N THR A 74 -15.80 3.72 -12.79
CA THR A 74 -14.57 4.39 -13.23
C THR A 74 -14.61 5.87 -12.88
N SER A 75 -13.72 6.30 -11.98
CA SER A 75 -13.61 7.69 -11.56
C SER A 75 -12.25 8.02 -10.96
N GLU A 76 -11.79 9.25 -11.18
CA GLU A 76 -10.54 9.77 -10.64
C GLU A 76 -10.52 9.74 -9.10
N LYS A 77 -11.67 10.03 -8.49
CA LYS A 77 -11.81 10.07 -7.02
C LYS A 77 -11.51 8.72 -6.39
N HIS A 78 -11.76 7.62 -7.11
CA HIS A 78 -11.41 6.30 -6.60
C HIS A 78 -9.91 6.04 -6.60
N LEU A 79 -9.21 6.51 -7.64
CA LEU A 79 -7.76 6.43 -7.74
C LEU A 79 -7.09 7.32 -6.69
N ASP A 80 -7.59 8.53 -6.45
CA ASP A 80 -7.02 9.47 -5.48
C ASP A 80 -6.86 8.87 -4.08
N VAL A 81 -7.87 8.12 -3.64
CA VAL A 81 -7.83 7.41 -2.35
C VAL A 81 -6.68 6.42 -2.30
N LEU A 82 -6.51 5.61 -3.35
CA LEU A 82 -5.45 4.59 -3.43
C LEU A 82 -4.06 5.23 -3.59
N ILE A 83 -3.95 6.28 -4.38
CA ILE A 83 -2.72 7.06 -4.58
C ILE A 83 -2.24 7.62 -3.24
N ASN A 84 -3.13 8.27 -2.50
CA ASN A 84 -2.80 8.89 -1.22
C ASN A 84 -2.32 7.87 -0.18
N ILE A 85 -2.98 6.71 -0.11
CA ILE A 85 -2.55 5.60 0.77
C ILE A 85 -1.12 5.16 0.43
N ASN A 86 -0.85 4.90 -0.85
CA ASN A 86 0.46 4.44 -1.28
C ASN A 86 1.57 5.50 -1.08
N LYS A 87 1.28 6.78 -1.31
CA LYS A 87 2.23 7.88 -1.06
C LYS A 87 2.55 7.99 0.44
N ASN A 88 1.53 8.03 1.29
CA ASN A 88 1.71 8.14 2.75
C ASN A 88 2.52 6.95 3.31
N LEU A 89 2.30 5.73 2.80
CA LEU A 89 3.09 4.57 3.22
C LEU A 89 4.53 4.63 2.73
N ALA A 90 4.76 5.08 1.50
CA ALA A 90 6.11 5.28 0.99
C ALA A 90 6.87 6.31 1.84
N GLU A 91 6.24 7.42 2.21
CA GLU A 91 6.81 8.45 3.09
C GLU A 91 7.11 7.92 4.49
N GLY A 92 6.15 7.22 5.11
CA GLY A 92 6.32 6.65 6.45
C GLY A 92 7.41 5.57 6.53
N LEU A 93 7.57 4.75 5.48
CA LEU A 93 8.64 3.76 5.39
C LEU A 93 10.01 4.41 5.17
N MET A 94 10.10 5.44 4.33
CA MET A 94 11.35 6.18 4.12
C MET A 94 11.84 6.85 5.41
N ALA A 95 10.93 7.45 6.19
CA ALA A 95 11.25 8.07 7.48
C ALA A 95 11.79 7.06 8.51
N GLN A 96 11.26 5.83 8.54
CA GLN A 96 11.78 4.78 9.41
C GLN A 96 13.17 4.28 8.99
N THR A 97 13.44 4.16 7.68
CA THR A 97 14.77 3.76 7.19
C THR A 97 15.87 4.79 7.44
N THR A 98 15.51 6.04 7.76
CA THR A 98 16.45 7.12 8.10
C THR A 98 16.63 7.34 9.61
N ASN A 99 16.01 6.51 10.47
CA ASN A 99 16.11 6.61 11.93
C ASN A 99 16.99 5.47 12.51
N PRO A 100 18.28 5.71 12.84
CA PRO A 100 19.18 4.70 13.39
C PRO A 100 19.01 4.47 14.91
N GLN A 101 17.78 4.40 15.43
CA GLN A 101 17.54 4.24 16.88
C GLN A 101 16.68 3.02 17.18
N VAL A 102 17.30 1.84 17.04
CA VAL A 102 17.06 0.71 17.96
C VAL A 102 18.38 0.47 18.66
N GLU A 103 18.74 1.43 19.52
CA GLU A 103 19.88 1.33 20.42
C GLU A 103 19.56 0.23 21.44
N ALA A 104 20.35 -0.84 21.38
CA ALA A 104 20.31 -1.96 22.29
C ALA A 104 20.57 -1.46 23.73
N THR A 105 19.49 -1.17 24.46
CA THR A 105 19.55 -1.04 25.92
C THR A 105 19.31 -2.42 26.53
N VAL A 106 20.30 -3.29 26.40
CA VAL A 106 20.46 -4.43 27.31
C VAL A 106 21.63 -4.09 28.21
N THR A 107 21.30 -3.52 29.37
CA THR A 107 22.25 -3.36 30.48
C THR A 107 22.30 -4.69 31.22
N PRO A 108 23.44 -5.41 31.33
CA PRO A 108 23.60 -6.42 32.35
C PRO A 108 24.11 -5.75 33.62
N THR A 109 23.38 -5.96 34.71
CA THR A 109 23.92 -5.88 36.08
C THR A 109 24.74 -7.14 36.35
#